data_AF-A0A5E4LK66-F1
#
_entry.id   AF-A0A5E4LK66-F1
#
_cell.length_a   1.000
_cell.length_b   1.000
_cell.length_c   1.000
_cell.angle_alpha   90.00
_cell.angle_beta   90.00
_cell.angle_gamma   90.00
#
_symmetry.space_group_name_H-M   'P 1'
#
loop_
_entity.id
_entity.type
_entity.pdbx_description
1 polymer ?
#
loop_
_entity_poly.entity_id
_entity_poly.type
_entity_poly.pdbx_seq_one_letter_code
_entity_poly.pdbx_strand_id
1 'polypeptide(L)'
;MANTKTQLIVRKGGGAEEQELVELAKLCRMMKLMSERDTDATLAQVLKTMLEHSRSQPVGGSELSKMSGLNRITVIHHMKRLESAGFVRRQETKYVLRVQSAEEMLLEFRKEMEREFEQMDELAREIDRFFDEESRPGARVEIRRVREKKF
;
A
#
# COMPACT_ATOMS: atom_id res chain seq x y z
N MET A 1 32.47 1.40 -0.76
CA MET A 1 31.09 0.92 -0.53
C MET A 1 30.30 2.07 0.07
N ALA A 2 29.57 2.81 -0.76
CA ALA A 2 28.88 4.03 -0.33
C ALA A 2 27.44 3.70 0.09
N ASN A 3 27.15 3.93 1.35
CA ASN A 3 25.84 3.76 1.96
C ASN A 3 25.02 5.04 1.69
N THR A 4 24.25 5.05 0.61
CA THR A 4 23.44 6.22 0.23
C THR A 4 22.18 6.26 1.08
N LYS A 5 22.29 6.86 2.27
CA LYS A 5 21.12 7.38 3.01
C LYS A 5 20.44 8.40 2.12
N THR A 6 19.30 8.04 1.52
CA THR A 6 18.36 8.99 0.93
C THR A 6 17.78 9.84 2.05
N GLN A 7 18.51 10.87 2.46
CA GLN A 7 17.97 11.94 3.28
C GLN A 7 17.10 12.79 2.35
N LEU A 8 15.80 12.80 2.60
CA LEU A 8 14.94 13.90 2.16
C LEU A 8 15.58 15.18 2.72
N ILE A 9 16.24 15.94 1.84
CA ILE A 9 16.81 17.24 2.16
C ILE A 9 15.62 18.16 2.41
N VAL A 10 15.21 18.28 3.67
CA VAL A 10 14.23 19.26 4.13
C VAL A 10 14.86 20.63 3.95
N ARG A 11 14.48 21.34 2.89
CA ARG A 11 14.83 22.75 2.74
C ARG A 11 14.10 23.51 3.85
N LYS A 12 14.89 24.19 4.68
CA LYS A 12 14.44 25.01 5.80
C LYS A 12 13.67 26.22 5.25
N GLY A 13 12.39 26.04 4.98
CA GLY A 13 11.50 27.05 4.40
C GLY A 13 10.02 26.66 4.31
N GLY A 14 9.63 25.48 4.79
CA GLY A 14 8.26 24.97 4.69
C GLY A 14 7.40 25.28 5.91
N GLY A 15 6.19 25.76 5.68
CA GLY A 15 5.16 25.94 6.71
C GLY A 15 4.65 24.61 7.29
N ALA A 16 3.68 24.68 8.22
CA ALA A 16 3.08 23.52 8.87
C ALA A 16 2.55 22.46 7.87
N GLU A 17 1.97 22.89 6.75
CA GLU A 17 1.44 21.98 5.72
C GLU A 17 2.52 21.12 5.04
N GLU A 18 3.74 21.65 4.87
CA GLU A 18 4.85 20.89 4.28
C GLU A 18 5.33 19.81 5.27
N GLN A 19 5.37 20.15 6.56
CA GLN A 19 5.70 19.20 7.62
C GLN A 19 4.68 18.06 7.70
N GLU A 20 3.38 18.36 7.62
CA GLU A 20 2.30 17.37 7.61
C GLU A 20 2.45 16.39 6.44
N LEU A 21 2.71 16.89 5.23
CA LEU A 21 2.91 16.06 4.05
C LEU A 21 4.13 15.14 4.21
N VAL A 22 5.23 15.67 4.76
CA VAL A 22 6.46 14.89 5.02
C VAL A 22 6.20 13.76 6.01
N GLU A 23 5.51 14.02 7.12
CA GLU A 23 5.20 12.98 8.11
C GLU A 23 4.24 11.92 7.55
N LEU A 24 3.21 12.35 6.81
CA LEU A 24 2.29 11.41 6.15
C LEU A 24 3.03 10.53 5.13
N ALA A 25 3.94 11.11 4.34
CA ALA A 25 4.75 10.36 3.38
C ALA A 25 5.66 9.33 4.06
N LYS A 26 6.26 9.66 5.21
CA LYS A 26 7.06 8.69 5.99
C LYS A 26 6.21 7.50 6.43
N LEU A 27 5.02 7.75 6.99
CA LEU A 27 4.11 6.69 7.42
C LEU A 27 3.68 5.80 6.24
N CYS A 28 3.29 6.40 5.11
CA CYS A 28 2.94 5.65 3.90
C CYS A 28 4.08 4.79 3.35
N ARG A 29 5.35 5.21 3.49
CA ARG A 29 6.52 4.40 3.13
C ARG A 29 6.73 3.23 4.09
N MET A 30 6.55 3.45 5.40
CA MET A 30 6.66 2.39 6.40
C MET A 30 5.63 1.28 6.15
N MET A 31 4.41 1.65 5.79
CA MET A 31 3.34 0.73 5.41
C MET A 31 3.44 0.19 3.97
N LYS A 32 4.54 0.47 3.25
CA LYS A 32 4.78 0.04 1.86
C LYS A 32 3.72 0.46 0.83
N LEU A 33 2.93 1.50 1.12
CA LEU A 33 1.92 2.03 0.20
C LEU A 33 2.55 2.83 -0.94
N MET A 34 3.66 3.51 -0.68
CA MET A 34 4.40 4.26 -1.69
C MET A 34 5.38 3.35 -2.43
N SER A 35 5.39 3.45 -3.75
CA SER A 35 6.44 2.82 -4.55
C SER A 35 7.75 3.60 -4.45
N GLU A 36 8.88 2.96 -4.69
CA GLU A 36 10.19 3.64 -4.71
C GLU A 36 10.27 4.76 -5.76
N ARG A 37 9.44 4.68 -6.81
CA ARG A 37 9.33 5.69 -7.88
C ARG A 37 8.46 6.89 -7.51
N ASP A 38 7.72 6.83 -6.40
CA ASP A 38 6.92 7.96 -5.92
C ASP A 38 7.81 8.90 -5.08
N THR A 39 8.78 9.52 -5.74
CA THR A 39 9.76 10.42 -5.11
C THR A 39 9.13 11.71 -4.61
N ASP A 40 8.08 12.16 -5.31
CA ASP A 40 7.43 13.45 -5.10
C ASP A 40 6.27 13.38 -4.08
N ALA A 41 6.14 12.25 -3.38
CA ALA A 41 5.11 12.01 -2.37
C ALA A 41 3.67 12.19 -2.87
N THR A 42 3.44 11.88 -4.14
CA THR A 42 2.14 12.11 -4.80
C THR A 42 1.03 11.26 -4.20
N LEU A 43 1.30 10.04 -3.72
CA LEU A 43 0.30 9.26 -2.97
C LEU A 43 -0.08 9.94 -1.64
N ALA A 44 0.90 10.44 -0.90
CA ALA A 44 0.66 11.14 0.36
C ALA A 44 -0.11 12.44 0.14
N GLN A 45 0.18 13.17 -0.94
CA GLN A 45 -0.56 14.37 -1.33
C GLN A 45 -2.04 14.05 -1.65
N VAL A 46 -2.31 12.98 -2.39
CA VAL A 46 -3.67 12.52 -2.64
C VAL A 46 -4.39 12.17 -1.33
N LEU A 47 -3.71 11.44 -0.44
CA LEU A 47 -4.28 11.04 0.85
C LEU A 47 -4.55 12.25 1.77
N LYS A 48 -3.60 13.20 1.87
CA LYS A 48 -3.78 14.48 2.59
C LYS A 48 -4.99 15.23 2.06
N THR A 49 -5.10 15.34 0.73
CA THR A 49 -6.24 15.99 0.07
C THR A 49 -7.58 15.37 0.50
N MET A 50 -7.67 14.03 0.54
CA MET A 50 -8.88 13.33 0.99
C MET A 50 -9.17 13.55 2.48
N LEU A 51 -8.14 13.50 3.33
CA LEU A 51 -8.24 13.73 4.77
C LEU A 51 -8.67 15.15 5.10
N GLU A 52 -8.39 16.13 4.25
CA GLU A 52 -8.77 17.54 4.47
C GLU A 52 -10.13 17.88 3.87
N HIS A 53 -10.43 17.39 2.68
CA HIS A 53 -11.52 17.93 1.86
C HIS A 53 -12.68 16.95 1.61
N SER A 54 -12.49 15.65 1.86
CA SER A 54 -13.49 14.65 1.51
C SER A 54 -13.59 13.51 2.52
N ARG A 55 -13.43 13.80 3.83
CA ARG A 55 -13.66 12.82 4.89
C ARG A 55 -15.07 12.24 4.75
N SER A 56 -15.15 10.94 4.48
CA SER A 56 -16.41 10.19 4.30
C SER A 56 -17.33 10.65 3.15
N GLN A 57 -16.87 11.57 2.28
CA GLN A 57 -17.66 12.03 1.14
C GLN A 57 -17.15 11.37 -0.15
N PRO A 58 -18.03 10.81 -0.99
CA PRO A 58 -17.64 10.27 -2.29
C PRO A 58 -17.04 11.36 -3.18
N VAL A 59 -15.79 11.15 -3.62
CA VAL A 59 -15.04 12.09 -4.46
C VAL A 59 -14.59 11.44 -5.77
N GLY A 60 -14.77 12.15 -6.88
CA GLY A 60 -14.35 11.69 -8.20
C GLY A 60 -12.85 11.95 -8.47
N GLY A 61 -12.24 11.14 -9.34
CA GLY A 61 -10.82 11.33 -9.69
C GLY A 61 -10.50 12.70 -10.33
N SER A 62 -11.45 13.29 -11.05
CA SER A 62 -11.28 14.65 -11.61
C SER A 62 -11.38 15.74 -10.53
N GLU A 63 -12.20 15.53 -9.50
CA GLU A 63 -12.33 16.45 -8.36
C GLU A 63 -11.05 16.42 -7.52
N LEU A 64 -10.56 15.22 -7.20
CA LEU A 64 -9.27 15.03 -6.51
C LEU A 64 -8.09 15.61 -7.28
N SER A 65 -8.08 15.48 -8.62
CA SER A 65 -7.05 16.10 -9.47
C SER A 65 -7.03 17.63 -9.33
N LYS A 66 -8.19 18.27 -9.29
CA LYS A 66 -8.30 19.73 -9.08
C LYS A 66 -7.84 20.14 -7.68
N MET A 67 -8.28 19.42 -6.64
CA MET A 67 -7.95 19.75 -5.25
C MET A 67 -6.47 19.51 -4.93
N SER A 68 -5.89 18.41 -5.42
CA SER A 68 -4.48 18.07 -5.16
C SER A 68 -3.50 18.77 -6.09
N GLY A 69 -3.95 19.29 -7.23
CA GLY A 69 -3.07 19.81 -8.29
C GLY A 69 -2.34 18.71 -9.09
N LEU A 70 -2.61 17.44 -8.82
CA LEU A 70 -2.02 16.30 -9.53
C LEU A 70 -2.79 15.98 -10.80
N ASN A 71 -2.11 15.42 -11.81
CA ASN A 71 -2.81 14.94 -12.99
C ASN A 71 -3.76 13.77 -12.65
N ARG A 72 -4.89 13.68 -13.37
CA ARG A 72 -5.93 12.69 -13.13
C ARG A 72 -5.44 11.24 -13.23
N ILE A 73 -4.48 10.94 -14.09
CA ILE A 73 -3.94 9.59 -14.26
C ILE A 73 -3.18 9.16 -12.98
N THR A 74 -2.34 10.05 -12.44
CA THR A 74 -1.63 9.85 -11.17
C THR A 74 -2.60 9.67 -10.01
N VAL A 75 -3.65 10.48 -9.93
CA VAL A 75 -4.70 10.32 -8.91
C VAL A 75 -5.37 8.94 -9.01
N ILE A 76 -5.79 8.51 -10.20
CA ILE A 76 -6.42 7.20 -10.40
C ILE A 76 -5.45 6.07 -10.03
N HIS A 77 -4.16 6.20 -10.38
CA HIS A 77 -3.14 5.23 -10.00
C HIS A 77 -3.04 5.07 -8.47
N HIS A 78 -2.98 6.17 -7.73
CA HIS A 78 -2.90 6.14 -6.27
C HIS A 78 -4.19 5.68 -5.61
N MET A 79 -5.35 6.04 -6.17
CA MET A 79 -6.64 5.53 -5.71
C MET A 79 -6.71 4.00 -5.79
N LYS A 80 -6.23 3.40 -6.89
CA LYS A 80 -6.16 1.94 -7.00
C LYS A 80 -5.26 1.32 -5.92
N ARG A 81 -4.11 1.94 -5.62
CA ARG A 81 -3.21 1.45 -4.56
C ARG A 81 -3.87 1.55 -3.19
N LEU A 82 -4.52 2.66 -2.88
CA LEU A 82 -5.22 2.88 -1.61
C LEU A 82 -6.46 1.98 -1.48
N GLU A 83 -7.14 1.68 -2.59
CA GLU A 83 -8.25 0.72 -2.64
C GLU A 83 -7.76 -0.70 -2.36
N SER A 84 -6.69 -1.13 -3.04
CA SER A 84 -6.06 -2.44 -2.80
C SER A 84 -5.55 -2.59 -1.37
N ALA A 85 -5.08 -1.51 -0.75
CA ALA A 85 -4.65 -1.50 0.66
C ALA A 85 -5.81 -1.35 1.66
N GLY A 86 -7.07 -1.27 1.19
CA GLY A 86 -8.25 -1.25 2.05
C GLY A 86 -8.59 0.11 2.68
N PHE A 87 -7.83 1.17 2.43
CA PHE A 87 -8.07 2.51 2.98
C PHE A 87 -9.13 3.31 2.21
N VAL A 88 -9.34 2.98 0.94
CA VAL A 88 -10.33 3.62 0.09
C VAL A 88 -11.31 2.57 -0.43
N ARG A 89 -12.58 2.92 -0.51
CA ARG A 89 -13.60 2.11 -1.19
C ARG A 89 -14.05 2.82 -2.45
N ARG A 90 -14.13 2.09 -3.56
CA ARG A 90 -14.79 2.59 -4.76
C ARG A 90 -16.31 2.44 -4.66
N GLN A 91 -17.02 3.52 -4.95
CA GLN A 91 -18.47 3.57 -5.07
C GLN A 91 -18.80 4.13 -6.46
N GLU A 92 -19.20 3.25 -7.38
CA GLU A 92 -19.40 3.57 -8.80
C GLU A 92 -18.16 4.22 -9.45
N THR A 93 -18.21 5.53 -9.70
CA THR A 93 -17.15 6.33 -10.32
C THR A 93 -16.36 7.17 -9.30
N LYS A 94 -16.73 7.08 -8.02
CA LYS A 94 -16.18 7.86 -6.92
C LYS A 94 -15.44 6.98 -5.91
N TYR A 95 -14.67 7.63 -5.06
CA TYR A 95 -13.88 7.03 -4.01
C TYR A 95 -14.32 7.59 -2.65
N VAL A 96 -14.38 6.72 -1.64
CA VAL A 96 -14.70 7.08 -0.26
C VAL A 96 -13.54 6.64 0.62
N LEU A 97 -12.97 7.57 1.38
CA LEU A 97 -11.96 7.24 2.38
C LEU A 97 -12.63 6.48 3.54
N ARG A 98 -12.08 5.34 3.91
CA ARG A 98 -12.60 4.48 4.99
C ARG A 98 -12.06 4.82 6.37
N VAL A 99 -11.01 5.62 6.42
CA VAL A 99 -10.33 6.06 7.64
C VAL A 99 -10.49 7.57 7.83
N GLN A 100 -10.49 8.04 9.08
CA GLN A 100 -10.66 9.44 9.45
C GLN A 100 -9.36 10.09 9.95
N SER A 101 -8.34 9.27 10.26
CA SER A 101 -7.05 9.74 10.77
C SER A 101 -5.89 8.84 10.35
N ALA A 102 -4.66 9.34 10.48
CA ALA A 102 -3.45 8.55 10.28
C ALA A 102 -3.30 7.43 11.32
N GLU A 103 -3.82 7.62 12.53
CA GLU A 103 -3.87 6.58 13.57
C GLU A 103 -4.80 5.44 13.16
N GLU A 104 -6.01 5.75 12.68
CA GLU A 104 -6.94 4.75 12.19
C GLU A 104 -6.37 4.00 10.98
N MET A 105 -5.66 4.70 10.09
CA MET A 105 -4.92 4.08 8.99
C MET A 105 -3.89 3.06 9.49
N LEU A 106 -3.12 3.39 10.54
CA LEU A 106 -2.16 2.45 11.14
C LEU A 106 -2.86 1.24 11.79
N LEU A 107 -4.01 1.45 12.44
CA LEU A 107 -4.79 0.37 13.05
C LEU A 107 -5.37 -0.59 12.00
N GLU A 108 -5.91 -0.09 10.90
CA GLU A 108 -6.38 -0.92 9.80
C GLU A 108 -5.24 -1.68 9.12
N PHE A 109 -4.07 -1.02 8.93
CA PHE A 109 -2.88 -1.68 8.41
C PHE A 109 -2.42 -2.83 9.31
N ARG A 110 -2.42 -2.64 10.64
CA ARG A 110 -2.06 -3.69 11.60
C ARG A 110 -2.98 -4.90 11.46
N LYS A 111 -4.29 -4.69 11.43
CA LYS A 111 -5.27 -5.79 11.30
C LYS A 111 -5.05 -6.59 10.02
N GLU A 112 -4.67 -5.92 8.94
CA GLU A 112 -4.37 -6.60 7.68
C GLU A 112 -3.08 -7.40 7.75
N MET A 113 -2.02 -6.85 8.35
CA MET A 113 -0.77 -7.58 8.57
C MET A 113 -0.94 -8.80 9.49
N GLU A 114 -1.79 -8.71 10.51
CA GLU A 114 -2.13 -9.84 11.38
C GLU A 114 -2.80 -10.96 10.58
N ARG A 115 -3.77 -10.63 9.71
CA ARG A 115 -4.41 -11.60 8.80
C ARG A 115 -3.44 -12.22 7.80
N GLU A 116 -2.55 -11.42 7.23
CA GLU A 116 -1.51 -11.93 6.31
C GLU A 116 -0.55 -12.87 7.05
N PHE A 117 -0.18 -12.55 8.28
CA PHE A 117 0.71 -13.38 9.10
C PHE A 117 0.07 -14.72 9.46
N GLU A 118 -1.23 -14.74 9.79
CA GLU A 118 -1.97 -15.98 10.03
C GLU A 118 -1.93 -16.91 8.80
N GLN A 119 -2.13 -16.37 7.59
CA GLN A 119 -2.03 -17.14 6.34
C GLN A 119 -0.60 -17.65 6.10
N MET A 120 0.42 -16.86 6.43
CA MET A 120 1.82 -17.28 6.33
C MET A 120 2.13 -18.41 7.31
N ASP A 121 1.60 -18.38 8.53
CA ASP A 121 1.77 -19.46 9.52
C ASP A 121 1.12 -20.76 9.02
N GLU A 122 -0.09 -20.69 8.47
CA GLU A 122 -0.78 -21.86 7.89
C GLU A 122 0.03 -22.47 6.72
N LEU A 123 0.53 -21.62 5.81
CA LEU A 123 1.35 -22.05 4.69
C LEU A 123 2.68 -22.66 5.16
N ALA A 124 3.34 -22.07 6.16
CA ALA A 124 4.57 -22.62 6.72
C ALA A 124 4.34 -24.03 7.29
N ARG A 125 3.26 -24.22 8.04
CA ARG A 125 2.87 -25.55 8.55
C ARG A 125 2.56 -26.55 7.43
N GLU A 126 2.01 -26.10 6.31
CA GLU A 126 1.77 -26.95 5.14
C GLU A 126 3.07 -27.39 4.47
N ILE A 127 4.01 -26.45 4.33
CA ILE A 127 5.35 -26.72 3.81
C ILE A 127 6.07 -27.76 4.67
N ASP A 128 6.05 -27.60 5.99
CA ASP A 128 6.68 -28.55 6.92
C ASP A 128 6.09 -29.97 6.77
N ARG A 129 4.75 -30.09 6.61
CA ARG A 129 4.10 -31.38 6.36
C ARG A 129 4.60 -32.07 5.08
N PHE A 130 4.85 -31.32 4.00
CA PHE A 130 5.38 -31.90 2.77
C PHE A 130 6.77 -32.51 2.96
N PHE A 131 7.65 -31.82 3.68
CA PHE A 131 9.00 -32.32 3.94
C PHE A 131 9.04 -33.47 4.96
N ASP A 132 8.12 -33.49 5.93
CA ASP A 132 7.97 -34.60 6.87
C ASP A 132 7.45 -35.88 6.18
N GLU A 133 6.57 -35.74 5.18
CA GLU A 133 6.03 -36.88 4.42
C GLU A 133 7.04 -37.49 3.45
N GLU A 134 7.92 -36.68 2.83
CA GLU A 134 9.01 -37.16 1.96
C GLU A 134 10.10 -37.94 2.72
N SER A 135 10.19 -37.78 4.04
CA SER A 135 11.14 -38.51 4.89
C SER A 135 10.73 -39.97 5.17
N ARG A 136 9.59 -40.44 4.65
CA ARG A 136 9.18 -41.86 4.72
C ARG A 136 9.94 -42.70 3.68
N PRO A 137 10.59 -43.82 4.06
CA PRO A 137 11.25 -44.69 3.11
C PRO A 137 10.23 -45.25 2.10
N GLY A 138 10.30 -44.81 0.84
CA GLY A 138 9.45 -45.32 -0.25
C GLY A 138 8.66 -44.28 -1.05
N ALA A 139 8.68 -42.99 -0.68
CA ALA A 139 7.98 -41.95 -1.45
C ALA A 139 8.72 -41.65 -2.78
N ARG A 140 8.24 -42.20 -3.91
CA ARG A 140 8.65 -41.74 -5.24
C ARG A 140 8.01 -40.38 -5.51
N VAL A 141 8.83 -39.33 -5.54
CA VAL A 141 8.40 -38.00 -6.00
C VAL A 141 8.30 -38.03 -7.54
N GLU A 142 7.10 -38.20 -8.08
CA GLU A 142 6.83 -37.92 -9.50
C GLU A 142 6.74 -36.40 -9.70
N ILE A 143 7.83 -35.78 -10.14
CA ILE A 143 7.83 -34.38 -10.54
C ILE A 143 6.99 -34.24 -11.82
N ARG A 144 5.70 -33.89 -11.67
CA ARG A 144 4.86 -33.47 -12.79
C ARG A 144 5.27 -32.07 -13.22
N ARG A 145 6.00 -31.97 -14.33
CA ARG A 145 6.25 -30.69 -15.02
C ARG A 145 4.92 -30.05 -15.37
N VAL A 146 4.58 -28.96 -14.69
CA VAL A 146 3.47 -28.09 -15.08
C VAL A 146 3.88 -27.41 -16.39
N ARG A 147 3.18 -27.73 -17.48
CA ARG A 147 3.40 -27.06 -18.77
C ARG A 147 2.95 -25.61 -18.65
N GLU A 148 3.90 -24.68 -18.74
CA GLU A 148 3.61 -23.26 -18.94
C GLU A 148 2.81 -23.09 -20.24
N LYS A 149 1.59 -22.56 -20.12
CA LYS A 149 0.85 -22.06 -21.28
C LYS A 149 1.52 -20.74 -21.69
N LYS A 150 2.26 -20.78 -22.81
CA LYS A 150 2.68 -19.57 -23.52
C LYS A 150 1.43 -18.83 -23.99
N PHE A 151 1.29 -17.58 -23.56
CA PHE A 151 0.48 -16.57 -24.23
C PHE A 151 1.30 -15.94 -25.35
#